data_AF-A0A2M6X918-F1
#
_entry.id   AF-A0A2M6X918-F1
#
_cell.length_a   1.000
_cell.length_b   1.000
_cell.length_c   1.000
_cell.angle_alpha   90.00
_cell.angle_beta   90.00
_cell.angle_gamma   90.00
#
_symmetry.space_group_name_H-M   'P 1'
#
loop_
_entity.id
_entity.type
_entity.pdbx_description
1 polymer ?
#
loop_
_entity_poly.entity_id
_entity_poly.type
_entity_poly.pdbx_seq_one_letter_code
_entity_poly.pdbx_strand_id
1 'polypeptide(L)'
;MSLTRKIAYNTLVQSAGRVISALIGFGVIAATARYLGRQGFGQYTTVMAFSGFFSTIAGFGISLVVTNELGKKGLNVNKFLSNAFTLRIVSSFAILGLGALIGFLMPYPLLVKKA
;
A
#
# COMPACT_ATOMS: atom_id res chain seq x y z
N MET A 1 16.10 -8.39 27.93
CA MET A 1 15.43 -7.07 27.94
C MET A 1 14.07 -7.21 28.60
N SER A 2 13.63 -6.24 29.40
CA SER A 2 12.25 -6.22 29.92
C SER A 2 11.26 -6.02 28.76
N LEU A 3 10.03 -6.53 28.94
CA LEU A 3 8.95 -6.43 27.93
C LEU A 3 8.71 -4.96 27.53
N THR A 4 8.66 -4.07 28.52
CA THR A 4 8.51 -2.61 28.32
C THR A 4 9.61 -2.04 27.44
N ARG A 5 10.87 -2.41 27.67
CA ARG A 5 12.00 -1.92 26.88
C ARG A 5 11.96 -2.44 25.44
N LYS A 6 11.51 -3.69 25.24
CA LYS A 6 11.36 -4.29 23.89
C LYS A 6 10.24 -3.62 23.10
N ILE A 7 9.09 -3.35 23.73
CA ILE A 7 7.97 -2.65 23.10
C ILE A 7 8.37 -1.20 22.77
N ALA A 8 9.01 -0.49 23.70
CA ALA A 8 9.47 0.87 23.48
C ALA A 8 10.46 0.96 22.31
N TYR A 9 11.44 0.06 22.25
CA TYR A 9 12.41 0.01 21.16
C TYR A 9 11.75 -0.25 19.79
N ASN A 10 10.89 -1.27 19.69
CA ASN A 10 10.19 -1.58 18.43
C ASN A 10 9.28 -0.44 17.97
N THR A 11 8.62 0.24 18.90
CA THR A 11 7.75 1.38 18.60
C THR A 11 8.58 2.56 18.11
N LEU A 12 9.71 2.86 18.75
CA LEU A 12 10.62 3.92 18.33
C LEU A 12 11.16 3.66 16.91
N VAL A 13 11.60 2.44 16.62
CA VAL A 13 12.10 2.06 15.29
C VAL A 13 11.00 2.20 14.23
N GLN A 14 9.78 1.73 14.50
CA GLN A 14 8.67 1.87 13.57
C GLN A 14 8.26 3.33 13.34
N SER A 15 8.19 4.13 14.40
CA SER A 15 7.86 5.56 14.30
C SER A 15 8.92 6.33 13.53
N ALA A 16 10.20 6.09 13.82
CA ALA A 16 11.30 6.70 13.07
C ALA A 16 11.25 6.33 11.59
N GLY A 17 11.02 5.05 11.27
CA GLY A 17 10.86 4.59 9.89
C GLY A 17 9.69 5.26 9.17
N ARG A 18 8.56 5.48 9.85
CA ARG A 18 7.41 6.22 9.29
C ARG A 18 7.73 7.68 9.02
N VAL A 19 8.42 8.36 9.94
CA VAL A 19 8.83 9.76 9.75
C VAL A 19 9.78 9.89 8.56
N ILE A 20 10.80 9.03 8.48
CA ILE A 20 11.75 9.02 7.36
C ILE A 20 11.02 8.77 6.04
N SER A 21 10.11 7.79 5.99
CA SER A 21 9.31 7.49 4.80
C SER A 21 8.44 8.67 4.37
N ALA A 22 7.83 9.38 5.33
CA ALA A 22 7.04 10.56 5.05
C ALA A 22 7.88 11.71 4.48
N LEU A 23 9.06 11.96 5.04
CA LEU A 23 9.99 12.98 4.53
C LEU A 23 10.47 12.67 3.10
N ILE A 24 10.80 11.41 2.83
CA ILE A 24 11.17 10.96 1.47
C ILE A 24 9.98 11.14 0.52
N GLY A 25 8.79 10.69 0.92
CA GLY A 25 7.56 10.85 0.12
C GLY A 25 7.26 12.31 -0.20
N PHE A 26 7.41 13.20 0.77
CA PHE A 26 7.28 14.64 0.54
C PHE A 26 8.30 15.17 -0.48
N GLY A 27 9.56 14.76 -0.36
CA GLY A 27 10.60 15.11 -1.33
C GLY A 27 10.29 14.64 -2.75
N VAL A 28 9.80 13.40 -2.89
CA VAL A 28 9.37 12.83 -4.18
C VAL A 28 8.22 13.65 -4.78
N ILE A 29 7.20 13.99 -3.99
CA ILE A 29 6.07 14.80 -4.45
C ILE A 29 6.55 16.18 -4.90
N ALA A 30 7.40 16.85 -4.12
CA ALA A 30 7.93 18.18 -4.45
C ALA A 30 8.79 18.16 -5.73
N ALA A 31 9.64 17.15 -5.91
CA ALA A 31 10.45 16.99 -7.12
C ALA A 31 9.56 16.71 -8.34
N THR A 32 8.60 15.80 -8.21
CA THR A 32 7.64 15.42 -9.26
C THR A 32 6.79 16.60 -9.69
N ALA A 33 6.27 17.38 -8.72
CA ALA A 33 5.47 18.57 -9.01
C ALA A 33 6.26 19.66 -9.75
N ARG A 34 7.53 19.86 -9.40
CA ARG A 34 8.42 20.81 -10.09
C ARG A 34 8.79 20.34 -11.49
N TYR A 35 9.06 19.04 -11.67
CA TYR A 35 9.49 18.48 -12.94
C TYR A 35 8.36 18.40 -13.98
N LEU A 36 7.17 17.93 -13.58
CA LEU A 36 6.04 17.77 -14.51
C LEU A 36 5.21 19.05 -14.73
N GLY A 37 5.40 20.07 -13.90
CA GLY A 37 4.59 21.29 -13.91
C GLY A 37 3.11 21.02 -13.61
N ARG A 38 2.25 22.03 -13.81
CA ARG A 38 0.85 21.99 -13.34
C ARG A 38 -0.01 20.92 -14.03
N GLN A 39 0.14 20.77 -15.35
CA GLN A 39 -0.69 19.85 -16.14
C GLN A 39 -0.25 18.39 -15.97
N GLY A 40 1.06 18.11 -16.04
CA GLY A 40 1.59 16.76 -15.85
C GLY A 40 1.40 16.25 -14.41
N PHE A 41 1.53 17.12 -13.41
CA PHE A 41 1.26 16.75 -12.02
C PHE A 41 -0.21 16.41 -11.77
N GLY A 42 -1.15 17.08 -12.45
CA GLY A 42 -2.57 16.76 -12.39
C GLY A 42 -2.89 15.36 -12.95
N GLN A 43 -2.30 15.02 -14.10
CA GLN A 43 -2.42 13.68 -14.69
C GLN A 43 -1.80 12.61 -13.79
N TYR A 44 -0.58 12.84 -13.30
CA TYR A 44 0.12 11.94 -12.37
C TYR A 44 -0.70 11.70 -11.10
N THR A 45 -1.19 12.77 -10.46
CA THR A 45 -1.99 12.67 -9.24
C THR A 45 -3.30 11.92 -9.48
N THR A 46 -3.91 12.08 -10.66
CA THR A 46 -5.13 11.34 -11.03
C THR A 46 -4.87 9.84 -11.12
N VAL A 47 -3.80 9.42 -11.82
CA VAL A 47 -3.40 8.02 -11.92
C VAL A 47 -3.08 7.45 -10.53
N MET A 48 -2.29 8.18 -9.73
CA MET A 48 -1.91 7.77 -8.39
C MET A 48 -3.12 7.64 -7.45
N ALA A 49 -4.07 8.58 -7.49
CA ALA A 49 -5.27 8.53 -6.67
C ALA A 49 -6.18 7.37 -7.06
N PHE A 50 -6.39 7.16 -8.37
CA PHE A 50 -7.18 6.05 -8.88
C PHE A 50 -6.55 4.70 -8.50
N SER A 51 -5.29 4.49 -8.84
CA SER A 51 -4.56 3.25 -8.51
C SER A 51 -4.42 3.05 -6.99
N GLY A 52 -4.22 4.13 -6.24
CA GLY A 52 -4.14 4.12 -4.79
C GLY A 52 -5.44 3.64 -4.14
N PHE A 53 -6.60 4.09 -4.63
CA PHE A 53 -7.89 3.65 -4.14
C PHE A 53 -8.08 2.12 -4.24
N PHE A 54 -7.85 1.55 -5.43
CA PHE A 54 -7.94 0.09 -5.62
C PHE A 54 -6.86 -0.66 -4.86
N SER A 55 -5.65 -0.11 -4.75
CA SER A 55 -4.54 -0.72 -3.98
C SER A 55 -4.84 -0.78 -2.48
N THR A 56 -5.52 0.23 -1.92
CA THR A 56 -5.94 0.23 -0.52
C THR A 56 -6.97 -0.88 -0.27
N ILE A 57 -7.92 -1.09 -1.18
CA ILE A 57 -8.95 -2.13 -1.06
C ILE A 57 -8.34 -3.53 -1.29
N ALA A 58 -7.41 -3.67 -2.24
CA ALA A 58 -6.77 -4.93 -2.64
C ALA A 58 -6.20 -5.73 -1.46
N GLY A 59 -5.65 -5.04 -0.47
CA GLY A 59 -5.06 -5.66 0.72
C GLY A 59 -6.06 -6.22 1.73
N PHE A 60 -7.35 -5.83 1.66
CA PHE A 60 -8.44 -6.29 2.53
C PHE A 60 -8.13 -6.35 4.04
N GLY A 61 -7.19 -5.54 4.53
CA GLY A 61 -6.74 -5.60 5.93
C GLY A 61 -6.06 -6.91 6.35
N ILE A 62 -5.70 -7.78 5.41
CA ILE A 62 -5.11 -9.11 5.67
C ILE A 62 -3.85 -8.99 6.57
N SER A 63 -3.04 -7.95 6.37
CA SER A 63 -1.86 -7.67 7.20
C SER A 63 -2.21 -7.48 8.69
N LEU A 64 -3.35 -6.86 9.00
CA LEU A 64 -3.82 -6.64 10.37
C LEU A 64 -4.23 -7.97 11.01
N VAL A 65 -5.00 -8.79 10.28
CA VAL A 65 -5.43 -10.12 10.73
C VAL A 65 -4.21 -11.01 10.98
N VAL A 66 -3.26 -11.04 10.04
CA VAL A 66 -2.03 -11.83 10.18
C VAL A 66 -1.25 -11.43 11.43
N THR A 67 -1.10 -10.13 11.68
CA THR A 67 -0.36 -9.64 12.85
C THR A 67 -1.05 -10.02 14.16
N ASN A 68 -2.39 -10.00 14.20
CA ASN A 68 -3.17 -10.39 15.37
C ASN A 68 -3.08 -11.90 15.66
N GLU A 69 -3.27 -12.74 14.63
CA GLU A 69 -3.28 -14.20 14.76
C GLU A 69 -1.89 -14.78 15.05
N LEU A 70 -0.81 -14.18 14.54
CA LEU A 70 0.56 -14.60 14.83
C LEU A 70 0.94 -14.49 16.32
N GLY A 71 0.21 -13.68 17.09
CA GLY A 71 0.41 -13.55 18.54
C GLY A 71 -0.21 -14.68 19.37
N LYS A 72 -1.06 -15.53 18.78
CA LYS A 72 -1.79 -16.59 19.50
C LYS A 72 -0.99 -17.90 19.55
N LYS A 73 -1.08 -18.61 20.68
CA LYS A 73 -0.43 -19.93 20.86
C LYS A 73 -1.17 -21.01 20.06
N GLY A 74 -0.43 -21.98 19.51
CA GLY A 74 -0.98 -23.15 18.80
C GLY A 74 -1.21 -22.97 17.29
N LEU A 75 -0.83 -21.82 16.73
CA LEU A 75 -0.95 -21.55 15.29
C LEU A 75 0.17 -22.24 14.50
N ASN A 76 -0.18 -22.98 13.45
CA ASN A 76 0.80 -23.43 12.46
C ASN A 76 1.17 -22.24 11.55
N VAL A 77 2.23 -21.51 11.94
CA VAL A 77 2.68 -20.27 11.31
C VAL A 77 2.88 -20.42 9.80
N ASN A 78 3.53 -21.49 9.34
CA ASN A 78 3.82 -21.69 7.92
C ASN A 78 2.54 -21.87 7.09
N LYS A 79 1.60 -22.71 7.56
CA LYS A 79 0.34 -22.94 6.84
C LYS A 79 -0.55 -21.70 6.85
N PHE A 80 -0.60 -20.99 7.97
CA PHE A 80 -1.39 -19.76 8.09
C PHE A 80 -0.84 -18.63 7.20
N LEU A 81 0.48 -18.40 7.23
CA LEU A 81 1.12 -17.39 6.39
C LEU A 81 0.97 -17.71 4.90
N SER A 82 1.11 -18.98 4.52
CA SER A 82 0.89 -19.42 3.14
C SER A 82 -0.53 -19.11 2.68
N ASN A 83 -1.55 -19.50 3.45
CA ASN A 83 -2.95 -19.22 3.11
C ASN A 83 -3.24 -17.72 3.07
N ALA A 84 -2.75 -16.95 4.04
CA ALA A 84 -2.94 -15.49 4.07
C ALA A 84 -2.26 -14.81 2.87
N PHE A 85 -1.09 -15.30 2.46
CA PHE A 85 -0.38 -14.81 1.29
C PHE A 85 -1.12 -15.16 -0.02
N THR A 86 -1.59 -16.40 -0.18
CA THR A 86 -2.42 -16.80 -1.32
C THR A 86 -3.69 -15.95 -1.40
N LEU A 87 -4.39 -15.77 -0.28
CA LEU A 87 -5.59 -14.94 -0.23
C LEU A 87 -5.30 -13.50 -0.65
N ARG A 88 -4.19 -12.94 -0.16
CA ARG A 88 -3.74 -11.58 -0.52
C ARG A 88 -3.43 -11.45 -2.00
N ILE A 89 -2.75 -12.44 -2.60
CA ILE A 89 -2.47 -12.43 -4.04
C ILE A 89 -3.77 -12.46 -4.82
N VAL A 90 -4.65 -13.42 -4.53
CA VAL A 90 -5.92 -13.58 -5.26
C VAL A 90 -6.79 -12.32 -5.11
N SER A 91 -6.92 -11.78 -3.90
CA SER A 91 -7.70 -10.56 -3.66
C SER A 91 -7.11 -9.35 -4.37
N SER A 92 -5.78 -9.22 -4.37
CA SER A 92 -5.10 -8.11 -5.03
C SER A 92 -5.24 -8.19 -6.55
N PHE A 93 -5.05 -9.37 -7.14
CA PHE A 93 -5.26 -9.57 -8.58
C PHE A 93 -6.70 -9.30 -8.98
N ALA A 94 -7.68 -9.78 -8.20
CA ALA A 94 -9.09 -9.53 -8.49
C ALA A 94 -9.43 -8.04 -8.44
N ILE A 95 -9.05 -7.33 -7.36
CA ILE A 95 -9.39 -5.91 -7.18
C ILE A 95 -8.63 -5.01 -8.14
N LEU A 96 -7.33 -5.23 -8.31
CA LEU A 96 -6.54 -4.43 -9.24
C LEU A 96 -6.95 -4.70 -10.69
N GLY A 97 -7.29 -5.95 -11.03
CA GLY A 97 -7.86 -6.30 -12.33
C GLY A 97 -9.19 -5.60 -12.59
N LEU A 98 -10.09 -5.57 -11.60
CA LEU A 98 -11.34 -4.79 -11.67
C LEU A 98 -11.07 -3.29 -11.81
N GLY A 99 -10.11 -2.75 -11.07
CA GLY A 99 -9.68 -1.36 -11.18
C GLY A 99 -9.18 -1.02 -12.59
N ALA A 100 -8.37 -1.89 -13.19
CA ALA A 100 -7.89 -1.73 -14.56
C ALA A 100 -9.05 -1.75 -15.59
N LEU A 101 -10.00 -2.67 -15.44
CA LEU A 101 -11.20 -2.72 -16.28
C LEU A 101 -12.04 -1.44 -16.16
N ILE A 102 -12.31 -0.97 -14.93
CA ILE A 102 -13.05 0.27 -14.67
C ILE A 102 -12.30 1.48 -15.25
N GLY A 103 -10.99 1.55 -15.08
CA GLY A 103 -10.15 2.60 -15.65
C GLY A 103 -10.20 2.62 -17.18
N PHE A 104 -10.37 1.47 -17.82
CA PHE A 104 -10.51 1.38 -19.27
C PHE A 104 -11.87 1.92 -19.78
N LEU A 105 -12.94 1.81 -18.98
CA LEU A 105 -14.26 2.36 -19.32
C LEU A 105 -14.38 3.87 -19.08
N MET A 106 -13.54 4.47 -18.22
CA MET A 106 -13.61 5.90 -17.94
C MET A 106 -13.08 6.75 -19.12
N PRO A 107 -13.70 7.92 -19.40
CA PRO A 107 -13.33 8.80 -20.51
C PRO A 107 -12.11 9.66 -20.16
N TYR A 108 -11.00 9.03 -19.79
CA TYR A 108 -9.74 9.73 -19.52
C TYR A 108 -8.89 9.89 -20.79
N PRO A 109 -8.06 10.96 -20.86
CA PRO A 109 -7.10 11.14 -21.96
C PRO A 109 -6.18 9.91 -22.11
N LEU A 110 -5.80 9.57 -23.36
CA LEU A 110 -4.95 8.41 -23.68
C LEU A 110 -3.64 8.33 -22.87
N LEU A 111 -3.10 9.48 -22.43
CA LEU A 111 -1.93 9.56 -21.56
C LEU A 111 -2.17 8.98 -20.15
N VAL A 112 -3.39 9.15 -19.61
CA VAL A 112 -3.80 8.59 -18.31
C VAL A 112 -4.18 7.11 -18.45
N LYS A 113 -4.64 6.71 -19.63
CA LYS A 113 -5.08 5.33 -19.92
C LYS A 113 -3.93 4.35 -20.23
N LYS A 114 -2.75 4.86 -20.61
CA LYS A 114 -1.56 4.08 -20.98
C LYS A 114 -0.52 3.97 -19.85
N ALA A 115 -0.74 4.67 -18.73
CA ALA A 115 0.08 4.57 -17.52
C ALA A 115 -0.31 3.32 -16.72
#